data_AF-A0A2E9ZBT0-F1
#
_entry.id   AF-A0A2E9ZBT0-F1
#
_cell.length_a   1.000
_cell.length_b   1.000
_cell.length_c   1.000
_cell.angle_alpha   90.00
_cell.angle_beta   90.00
_cell.angle_gamma   90.00
#
_symmetry.space_group_name_H-M   'P 1'
#
loop_
_entity.id
_entity.type
_entity.pdbx_description
1 polymer ?
#
loop_
_entity_poly.entity_id
_entity_poly.type
_entity_poly.pdbx_seq_one_letter_code
_entity_poly.pdbx_strand_id
1 'polypeptide(L)' 'MATTKEISIQELASRSVDAETELKGETMSLNIGPSHPTTHGVLRLLTELDGDVITKCKPVIGYL' A
#
# COMPACT_ATOMS: atom_id res chain seq x y z
N MET A 1 -38.49 24.75 6.02
CA MET A 1 -38.59 23.41 5.40
C MET A 1 -37.35 22.62 5.79
N ALA A 2 -37.44 21.79 6.83
CA ALA A 2 -36.33 20.93 7.24
C ALA A 2 -36.42 19.61 6.45
N THR A 3 -35.51 19.41 5.51
CA THR A 3 -35.39 18.16 4.77
C THR A 3 -34.81 17.11 5.70
N THR A 4 -35.67 16.25 6.24
CA THR A 4 -35.26 15.06 6.97
C THR A 4 -34.73 14.07 5.93
N LYS A 5 -33.41 13.91 5.84
CA LYS A 5 -32.80 12.82 5.06
C LYS A 5 -32.84 11.56 5.90
N GLU A 6 -33.64 10.59 5.48
CA GLU A 6 -33.60 9.24 6.02
C GLU A 6 -32.28 8.60 5.59
N ILE A 7 -31.34 8.46 6.53
CA ILE A 7 -30.08 7.79 6.27
C ILE A 7 -30.34 6.29 6.42
N SER A 8 -30.28 5.57 5.30
CA SER A 8 -30.36 4.11 5.31
C SER A 8 -29.13 3.53 6.01
N ILE A 9 -29.30 2.48 6.83
CA ILE A 9 -28.18 1.76 7.49
C ILE A 9 -27.13 1.31 6.47
N GLN A 10 -27.55 1.11 5.21
CA GLN A 10 -26.68 0.76 4.09
C GLN A 10 -25.73 1.91 3.68
N GLU A 11 -26.18 3.17 3.73
CA GLU A 11 -25.32 4.35 3.45
C GLU A 11 -24.33 4.64 4.59
N LEU A 12 -24.69 4.31 5.84
CA LEU A 12 -23.77 4.42 6.96
C LEU A 12 -22.64 3.38 6.84
N ALA A 13 -23.00 2.15 6.47
CA ALA A 13 -22.04 1.05 6.29
C ALA A 13 -21.07 1.31 5.13
N SER A 14 -21.55 1.83 3.99
CA SER A 14 -20.68 2.16 2.86
C SER A 14 -19.68 3.26 3.22
N ARG A 15 -20.12 4.32 3.91
CA ARG A 15 -19.24 5.42 4.35
C ARG A 15 -18.15 4.98 5.32
N SER A 16 -18.41 4.01 6.19
CA SER A 16 -17.37 3.45 7.07
C SER A 16 -16.32 2.67 6.28
N VAL A 17 -16.71 1.93 5.24
CA VAL A 17 -15.78 1.16 4.40
C VAL A 17 -14.92 2.10 3.52
N ASP A 18 -15.52 3.16 2.98
CA ASP A 18 -14.81 4.16 2.20
C ASP A 18 -13.83 4.97 3.06
N ALA A 19 -14.25 5.35 4.28
CA ALA A 19 -13.38 6.04 5.23
C ALA A 19 -12.19 5.18 5.70
N GLU A 20 -12.40 3.88 5.93
CA GLU A 20 -11.29 2.95 6.24
C GLU A 20 -10.31 2.78 5.07
N THR A 21 -10.79 2.95 3.84
CA THR A 21 -9.97 2.85 2.62
C THR A 21 -9.15 4.13 2.40
N GLU A 22 -9.73 5.31 2.63
CA GLU A 22 -8.99 6.59 2.57
C GLU A 22 -7.95 6.73 3.68
N LEU A 23 -8.16 6.11 4.85
CA LEU A 23 -7.21 6.14 5.97
C LEU A 23 -6.02 5.19 5.79
N LYS A 24 -6.12 4.19 4.91
CA LYS A 24 -4.98 3.35 4.54
C LYS A 24 -4.14 4.14 3.54
N GLY A 25 -2.95 4.54 3.96
CA GLY A 25 -1.99 5.22 3.09
C GLY A 25 -1.76 4.46 1.78
N GLU A 26 -1.45 5.19 0.71
CA GLU A 26 -1.17 4.58 -0.58
C GLU A 26 0.07 3.68 -0.47
N THR A 27 -0.10 2.37 -0.70
CA THR A 27 1.03 1.44 -0.71
C THR A 27 1.87 1.64 -1.97
N MET A 28 3.16 1.90 -1.80
CA MET A 28 4.09 2.14 -2.90
C MET A 28 4.90 0.88 -3.22
N SER A 29 4.93 0.47 -4.49
CA SER A 29 5.84 -0.58 -4.96
C SER A 29 7.19 0.01 -5.35
N LEU A 30 8.26 -0.43 -4.69
CA LEU A 30 9.64 -0.01 -4.94
C LEU A 30 10.50 -1.20 -5.38
N ASN A 31 11.33 -0.97 -6.39
CA ASN A 31 12.29 -1.95 -6.88
C ASN A 31 13.72 -1.50 -6.53
N ILE A 32 14.35 -2.22 -5.62
CA ILE A 32 15.72 -1.97 -5.17
C ILE A 32 16.59 -3.06 -5.81
N GLY A 33 17.44 -2.73 -6.78
CA GLY A 33 18.11 -3.75 -7.62
C GLY A 33 19.53 -3.41 -8.04
N PRO A 34 20.20 -4.30 -8.81
CA PRO A 34 21.62 -4.68 -8.70
C PRO A 34 22.66 -3.56 -8.87
N SER A 35 22.29 -2.45 -9.50
CA SER A 35 23.11 -1.24 -9.58
C SER A 35 23.13 -0.43 -8.28
N HIS A 36 22.31 -0.82 -7.30
CA HIS A 36 22.36 -0.29 -5.95
C HIS A 36 23.57 -0.90 -5.21
N PRO A 37 24.56 -0.10 -4.77
CA PRO A 37 25.85 -0.60 -4.27
C PRO A 37 25.71 -1.64 -3.16
N THR A 38 24.68 -1.49 -2.32
CA THR A 38 24.39 -2.34 -1.16
C THR A 38 23.87 -3.74 -1.52
N THR A 39 23.45 -3.97 -2.78
CA THR A 39 22.95 -5.28 -3.23
C THR A 39 24.04 -6.20 -3.79
N HIS A 40 25.30 -5.73 -3.78
CA HIS A 40 26.48 -6.43 -4.30
C HIS A 40 26.30 -6.98 -5.73
N GLY A 41 25.40 -6.40 -6.53
CA GLY A 41 25.11 -6.81 -7.91
C GLY A 41 24.35 -8.13 -8.07
N VAL A 42 24.17 -8.90 -6.99
CA VAL A 42 23.59 -10.27 -7.04
C VAL A 42 22.14 -10.35 -6.56
N LEU A 43 21.65 -9.27 -5.94
CA LEU A 43 20.36 -9.23 -5.27
C LEU A 43 19.47 -8.13 -5.85
N ARG A 44 18.20 -8.45 -6.07
CA ARG A 44 17.14 -7.48 -6.33
C ARG A 44 16.00 -7.71 -5.34
N LEU A 45 15.47 -6.65 -4.76
CA LEU A 45 14.36 -6.66 -3.82
C LEU A 45 13.20 -5.90 -4.46
N LEU A 46 12.06 -6.58 -4.63
CA LEU A 46 10.79 -5.92 -4.90
C LEU A 46 10.09 -5.73 -3.57
N THR A 47 9.94 -4.48 -3.12
CA THR A 47 9.36 -4.13 -1.84
C THR A 47 8.06 -3.37 -2.02
N GLU A 48 7.04 -3.69 -1.23
CA GLU A 48 5.87 -2.83 -1.04
C GLU A 48 6.08 -2.05 0.26
N LEU A 49 5.85 -0.74 0.19
CA LEU A 49 6.06 0.24 1.27
C LEU A 49 4.71 0.83 1.66
N ASP A 50 4.52 1.04 2.96
CA ASP A 50 3.50 1.90 3.53
C ASP A 50 4.24 3.01 4.29
N GLY A 51 4.42 4.15 3.63
CA GLY A 51 5.35 5.19 4.06
C GLY A 51 6.79 4.67 4.18
N ASP A 52 7.32 4.69 5.41
CA ASP A 52 8.69 4.25 5.72
C ASP A 52 8.78 2.76 6.11
N VAL A 53 7.64 2.06 6.20
CA VAL A 53 7.57 0.67 6.63
C VAL A 53 7.46 -0.26 5.42
N ILE A 54 8.32 -1.28 5.36
CA ILE A 54 8.21 -2.35 4.36
C ILE A 54 7.11 -3.32 4.79
N THR A 55 6.01 -3.39 4.05
CA THR A 55 4.91 -4.32 4.30
C THR A 55 5.13 -5.68 3.65
N LYS A 56 5.86 -5.71 2.53
CA LYS A 56 6.20 -6.94 1.81
C LYS A 56 7.54 -6.81 1.10
N CYS A 57 8.32 -7.87 1.10
CA CYS A 57 9.61 -7.92 0.40
C CYS A 57 9.74 -9.25 -0.34
N LYS A 58 9.97 -9.19 -1.65
CA LYS A 58 10.28 -10.35 -2.49
C LYS A 58 11.74 -10.25 -2.97
N PRO A 59 12.66 -11.04 -2.38
CA PRO A 59 14.01 -11.13 -2.91
C PRO A 59 14.01 -11.94 -4.22
N VAL A 60 14.73 -11.41 -5.20
CA VAL A 60 15.06 -12.03 -6.47
C VAL A 60 16.57 -12.24 -6.48
N ILE A 61 16.95 -13.51 -6.40
CA ILE A 61 18.34 -13.99 -6.35
C ILE A 61 18.72 -14.59 -7.71
N GLY A 62 20.02 -14.83 -7.93
CA GLY A 62 20.52 -15.48 -9.15
C GLY A 62 20.87 -14.52 -10.28
N TYR A 63 21.25 -13.28 -9.96
CA TYR A 63 21.82 -12.34 -10.94
C TYR A 63 23.26 -12.72 -11.37
N LEU A 64 23.87 -13.71 -10.72
CA LEU A 64 25.09 -14.44 -11.10
C LEU A 64 25.02 -15.87 -10.53
#